data_AF-A0A4S0MQ92-F1
#
_entry.id   AF-A0A4S0MQ92-F1
#
_cell.length_a   1.000
_cell.length_b   1.000
_cell.length_c   1.000
_cell.angle_alpha   90.00
_cell.angle_beta   90.00
_cell.angle_gamma   90.00
#
_symmetry.space_group_name_H-M   'P 1'
#
loop_
_entity.id
_entity.type
_entity.pdbx_description
1 polymer ?
#
loop_
_entity_poly.entity_id
_entity_poly.type
_entity_poly.pdbx_seq_one_letter_code
_entity_poly.pdbx_strand_id
1 'polypeptide(L)'
;NRVPAARIYILERGERAGITPLPSIAALPAIIKFSYVTRFGRAALSGDFAAMHLRHCSAIANHVGVCRLDVPTGIDRIGEAVALIEKELAGDA
;
A
#
# COMPACT_ATOMS: atom_id res chain seq x y z
N ASN A 1 -3.46 9.49 -19.69
CA ASN A 1 -2.50 9.37 -18.57
C ASN A 1 -2.94 8.18 -17.73
N ARG A 2 -2.26 7.03 -17.82
CA ARG A 2 -2.74 5.77 -17.22
C ARG A 2 -2.45 5.81 -15.73
N VAL A 3 -3.49 5.94 -14.90
CA VAL A 3 -3.33 5.96 -13.44
C VAL A 3 -2.68 4.62 -13.03
N PRO A 4 -1.51 4.62 -12.39
CA PRO A 4 -0.76 3.37 -12.15
C PRO A 4 -1.48 2.43 -11.16
N ALA A 5 -2.29 2.97 -10.24
CA ALA A 5 -3.25 2.26 -9.39
C ALA A 5 -4.20 3.30 -8.74
N ALA A 6 -5.45 2.93 -8.46
CA ALA A 6 -6.39 3.83 -7.77
C ALA A 6 -6.03 4.01 -6.29
N ARG A 7 -5.68 2.91 -5.60
CA ARG A 7 -5.25 2.88 -4.20
C ARG A 7 -4.23 1.75 -3.98
N ILE A 8 -3.47 1.86 -2.89
CA ILE A 8 -2.58 0.81 -2.36
C ILE A 8 -3.09 0.40 -0.99
N TYR A 9 -3.29 -0.91 -0.78
CA TYR A 9 -3.72 -1.48 0.49
C TYR A 9 -2.58 -2.25 1.15
N ILE A 10 -2.18 -1.82 2.34
CA ILE A 10 -1.26 -2.54 3.22
C ILE A 10 -2.06 -3.55 4.02
N LEU A 11 -1.81 -4.83 3.78
CA LEU A 11 -2.56 -5.92 4.40
C LEU A 11 -2.09 -6.15 5.83
N GLU A 12 -3.04 -6.17 6.76
CA GLU A 12 -2.84 -6.58 8.14
C GLU A 12 -3.88 -7.62 8.54
N ARG A 13 -3.58 -8.45 9.53
CA ARG A 13 -4.57 -9.39 10.08
C ARG A 13 -5.47 -8.66 11.06
N GLY A 14 -6.78 -8.88 10.93
CA GLY A 14 -7.77 -8.36 11.86
C GLY A 14 -8.89 -9.37 12.13
N GLU A 15 -9.80 -9.00 13.04
CA GLU A 15 -11.00 -9.80 13.35
C GLU A 15 -12.10 -9.65 12.29
N ARG A 16 -12.13 -8.51 11.59
CA ARG A 16 -13.11 -8.13 10.57
C ARG A 16 -12.46 -7.31 9.48
N ALA A 17 -13.08 -7.29 8.30
CA ALA A 17 -12.63 -6.41 7.22
C ALA A 17 -12.80 -4.93 7.59
N GLY A 18 -11.75 -4.15 7.36
CA GLY A 18 -11.74 -2.71 7.63
C GLY A 18 -10.72 -1.99 6.76
N ILE A 19 -11.07 -0.81 6.26
CA ILE A 19 -10.14 0.07 5.56
C ILE A 19 -9.90 1.31 6.41
N THR A 20 -8.64 1.69 6.58
CA THR A 20 -8.26 2.92 7.27
C THR A 20 -7.23 3.67 6.44
N PRO A 21 -7.45 4.95 6.06
CA PRO A 21 -6.42 5.74 5.39
C PRO A 21 -5.14 5.79 6.24
N LEU A 22 -4.00 5.59 5.58
CA LEU A 22 -2.70 5.70 6.24
C LEU A 22 -2.30 7.18 6.27
N PRO A 23 -1.89 7.74 7.43
CA PRO A 23 -1.35 9.10 7.47
C PRO A 23 -0.16 9.24 6.51
N SER A 24 0.01 10.42 5.89
CA SER A 24 1.09 10.65 4.90
C SER A 24 2.48 10.30 5.43
N ILE A 25 2.74 10.54 6.72
CA ILE A 25 4.00 10.20 7.38
C ILE A 25 4.25 8.68 7.49
N ALA A 26 3.19 7.88 7.47
CA ALA A 26 3.25 6.42 7.53
C ALA A 26 3.26 5.77 6.13
N ALA A 27 2.77 6.46 5.10
CA ALA A 27 2.68 5.94 3.74
C ALA A 27 4.04 5.64 3.11
N LEU A 28 4.99 6.59 3.18
CA LEU A 28 6.33 6.41 2.61
C LEU A 28 7.10 5.24 3.25
N PRO A 29 7.20 5.12 4.60
CA PRO A 29 7.80 3.96 5.23
C PRO A 29 7.14 2.64 4.85
N ALA A 30 5.80 2.60 4.73
CA ALA A 30 5.08 1.40 4.32
C ALA A 30 5.45 0.98 2.89
N ILE A 31 5.47 1.91 1.93
CA ILE A 31 5.87 1.64 0.55
C ILE A 31 7.31 1.14 0.47
N ILE A 32 8.24 1.77 1.21
CA ILE A 32 9.63 1.32 1.26
C ILE A 32 9.73 -0.09 1.82
N LYS A 33 9.06 -0.37 2.95
CA LYS A 33 9.07 -1.69 3.62
C LYS A 33 8.63 -2.81 2.69
N PHE A 34 7.58 -2.59 1.90
CA PHE A 34 7.02 -3.58 0.99
C PHE A 34 7.60 -3.51 -0.44
N SER A 35 8.58 -2.62 -0.67
CA SER A 35 9.31 -2.59 -1.93
C SER A 35 10.32 -3.72 -2.04
N TYR A 36 10.45 -4.30 -3.24
CA TYR A 36 11.30 -5.46 -3.49
C TYR A 36 12.80 -5.22 -3.22
N VAL A 37 13.25 -3.96 -3.32
CA VAL A 37 14.66 -3.58 -3.12
C VAL A 37 15.19 -3.99 -1.74
N THR A 38 14.31 -4.06 -0.74
CA THR A 38 14.66 -4.48 0.62
C THR A 38 15.26 -5.88 0.69
N ARG A 39 14.97 -6.76 -0.28
CA ARG A 39 15.55 -8.12 -0.37
C ARG A 39 17.02 -8.15 -0.75
N PHE A 40 17.53 -7.10 -1.38
CA PHE A 40 18.92 -7.04 -1.84
C PHE A 40 19.85 -6.31 -0.85
N GLY A 41 19.32 -5.90 0.30
CA GLY A 41 20.09 -5.27 1.37
C GLY A 41 20.68 -3.91 1.00
N ARG A 42 21.64 -3.44 1.82
CA ARG A 42 22.24 -2.11 1.66
C ARG A 42 23.01 -1.93 0.35
N ALA A 43 23.53 -3.00 -0.24
CA ALA A 43 24.28 -2.94 -1.48
C ALA A 43 23.42 -2.45 -2.66
N ALA A 44 22.14 -2.83 -2.70
CA ALA A 44 21.19 -2.39 -3.71
C ALA A 44 20.65 -0.97 -3.49
N LEU A 45 20.95 -0.34 -2.35
CA LEU A 45 20.58 1.04 -2.06
C LEU A 45 21.84 1.87 -1.82
N SER A 46 22.71 1.91 -2.83
CA SER A 46 23.94 2.72 -2.83
C SER A 46 23.84 3.88 -3.82
N GLY A 47 24.42 5.02 -3.42
CA GLY A 47 24.54 6.21 -4.27
C GLY A 47 23.22 6.66 -4.89
N ASP A 48 23.26 6.97 -6.18
CA ASP A 48 22.14 7.54 -6.94
C ASP A 48 20.91 6.63 -6.98
N PHE A 49 21.11 5.31 -6.90
CA PHE A 49 19.99 4.36 -6.91
C PHE A 49 19.13 4.49 -5.64
N ALA A 50 19.75 4.73 -4.47
CA ALA A 50 19.02 4.96 -3.24
C ALA A 50 18.17 6.25 -3.32
N ALA A 51 18.76 7.33 -3.85
CA ALA A 51 18.05 8.60 -4.03
C ALA A 51 16.90 8.47 -5.03
N MET A 52 17.11 7.75 -6.14
CA MET A 52 16.06 7.46 -7.12
C MET A 52 14.93 6.64 -6.51
N HIS A 53 15.24 5.56 -5.79
CA HIS A 53 14.24 4.71 -5.14
C HIS A 53 13.38 5.50 -4.15
N LEU A 54 14.01 6.32 -3.30
CA LEU A 54 13.30 7.17 -2.35
C LEU A 54 12.38 8.19 -3.06
N ARG A 55 12.84 8.82 -4.15
CA ARG A 55 12.00 9.72 -4.95
C ARG A 55 10.79 9.00 -5.55
N HIS A 56 10.96 7.79 -6.05
CA HIS A 56 9.85 6.99 -6.60
C HIS A 56 8.84 6.59 -5.51
N CYS A 57 9.31 6.12 -4.34
CA CYS A 57 8.42 5.80 -3.23
C CYS A 57 7.64 7.02 -2.73
N SER A 58 8.31 8.19 -2.66
CA SER A 58 7.66 9.45 -2.31
C SER A 58 6.61 9.88 -3.34
N ALA A 59 6.92 9.76 -4.63
CA ALA A 59 5.96 10.04 -5.68
C ALA A 59 4.71 9.16 -5.57
N ILE A 60 4.86 7.86 -5.30
CA ILE A 60 3.73 6.95 -5.08
C ILE A 60 2.92 7.37 -3.84
N ALA A 61 3.58 7.62 -2.71
CA ALA A 61 2.93 7.99 -1.45
C ALA A 61 2.09 9.28 -1.56
N ASN A 62 2.52 10.22 -2.41
CA ASN A 62 1.86 11.51 -2.59
C ASN A 62 0.74 11.50 -3.65
N HIS A 63 0.76 10.55 -4.61
CA HIS A 63 -0.19 10.53 -5.72
C HIS A 63 -1.17 9.36 -5.67
N VAL A 64 -0.89 8.32 -4.89
CA VAL A 64 -1.75 7.15 -4.74
C VAL A 64 -2.20 7.07 -3.28
N GLY A 65 -3.51 6.97 -3.06
CA GLY A 65 -4.05 6.78 -1.71
C GLY A 65 -3.54 5.48 -1.10
N VAL A 66 -2.85 5.56 0.04
CA VAL A 66 -2.37 4.40 0.79
C VAL A 66 -3.29 4.16 1.98
N CYS A 67 -3.83 2.96 2.08
CA CYS A 67 -4.70 2.56 3.17
C CYS A 67 -4.17 1.28 3.84
N ARG A 68 -4.56 1.08 5.09
CA ARG A 68 -4.48 -0.21 5.80
C ARG A 68 -5.75 -0.99 5.50
N LEU A 69 -5.62 -2.26 5.12
CA LEU A 69 -6.73 -3.19 4.97
C LEU A 69 -6.59 -4.30 6.00
N ASP A 70 -7.48 -4.30 6.99
CA ASP A 70 -7.63 -5.41 7.92
C ASP A 70 -8.27 -6.58 7.16
N VAL A 71 -7.60 -7.72 7.11
CA VAL A 71 -8.07 -8.95 6.47
C VAL A 71 -8.47 -9.94 7.57
N PRO A 72 -9.73 -10.40 7.60
CA PRO A 72 -10.18 -11.37 8.58
C PRO A 72 -9.41 -12.69 8.43
N THR A 73 -9.24 -13.40 9.55
CA THR A 73 -8.71 -14.77 9.51
C THR A 73 -9.74 -15.73 8.92
N GLY A 74 -9.29 -16.64 8.04
CA GLY A 74 -10.14 -17.61 7.36
C GLY A 74 -10.39 -17.24 5.90
N ILE A 75 -10.15 -18.19 5.00
CA ILE A 75 -10.33 -18.00 3.54
C ILE A 75 -11.81 -17.80 3.18
N ASP A 76 -12.71 -18.41 3.95
CA ASP A 76 -14.16 -18.29 3.85
C ASP A 76 -14.66 -16.85 4.09
N ARG A 77 -13.89 -16.05 4.82
CA ARG A 77 -14.22 -14.66 5.17
C ARG A 77 -13.53 -13.63 4.28
N ILE A 78 -12.70 -14.04 3.32
CA ILE A 78 -11.98 -13.12 2.43
C ILE A 78 -12.93 -12.22 1.62
N GLY A 79 -14.15 -12.70 1.36
CA GLY A 79 -15.19 -11.94 0.67
C GLY A 79 -15.57 -10.64 1.38
N GLU A 80 -15.39 -10.54 2.70
CA GLU A 80 -15.62 -9.30 3.45
C GLU A 80 -14.67 -8.18 2.99
N ALA A 81 -13.39 -8.51 2.78
CA ALA A 81 -12.38 -7.55 2.32
C ALA A 81 -12.62 -7.14 0.86
N VAL A 82 -13.01 -8.10 0.01
CA VAL A 82 -13.33 -7.84 -1.41
C VAL A 82 -14.50 -6.88 -1.52
N ALA A 83 -15.62 -7.18 -0.86
CA ALA A 83 -16.82 -6.34 -0.88
C ALA A 83 -16.54 -4.92 -0.37
N LEU A 84 -15.63 -4.79 0.61
CA LEU A 84 -15.24 -3.50 1.15
C LEU A 84 -14.44 -2.67 0.14
N ILE A 85 -13.48 -3.27 -0.56
CA ILE A 85 -12.73 -2.61 -1.65
C ILE A 85 -13.67 -2.18 -2.78
N GLU A 86 -14.56 -3.07 -3.22
CA GLU A 86 -15.52 -2.78 -4.30
C GLU A 86 -16.43 -1.60 -3.94
N LYS A 87 -16.97 -1.58 -2.72
CA LYS A 87 -17.78 -0.47 -2.22
C LYS A 87 -16.98 0.83 -2.18
N GLU A 88 -15.73 0.78 -1.73
CA GLU A 88 -14.88 1.97 -1.63
C GLU A 88 -14.49 2.54 -2.99
N LEU A 89 -14.31 1.69 -4.00
CA LEU A 89 -14.03 2.10 -5.38
C LEU A 89 -15.29 2.61 -6.09
N ALA A 90 -16.46 2.06 -5.78
CA ALA A 90 -17.73 2.52 -6.33
C ALA A 90 -18.19 3.88 -5.76
N GLY A 91 -17.73 4.23 -4.55
CA GLY A 91 -18.04 5.52 -3.90
C GLY A 91 -17.16 6.69 -4.31
N ASP A 92 -16.08 6.44 -5.06
CA ASP A 92 -15.10 7.43 -5.55
C ASP A 92 -15.46 7.99 -6.96
N ALA A 93 -16.76 8.05 -7.31
CA ALA A 93 -17.27 8.56 -8.59
C ALA A 93 -17.69 10.04 -8.54
#